data_AF-A0A1Y1ZD15-F1
#
_entry.id   AF-A0A1Y1ZD15-F1
#
_cell.length_a   1.000
_cell.length_b   1.000
_cell.length_c   1.000
_cell.angle_alpha   90.00
_cell.angle_beta   90.00
_cell.angle_gamma   90.00
#
_symmetry.space_group_name_H-M   'P 1'
#
loop_
_entity.id
_entity.type
_entity.pdbx_description
1 polymer ?
#
loop_
_entity_poly.entity_id
_entity_poly.type
_entity_poly.pdbx_seq_one_letter_code
_entity_poly.pdbx_strand_id
1 'polypeptide(L)'
;LLHYPLNHTNSLAITKDDLSRLTKGEFFNDTLIEFYMRYLYDQLVESNNRLSAKIHFFNPFFYHRLTRRTRNIYEEIKKWTSKTDLFEKDFIFVPINENLHWYLALICFPELLL
;
A
#
# COMPACT_ATOMS: atom_id res chain seq x y z
N LEU A 1 -10.71 -4.43 18.95
CA LEU A 1 -10.50 -3.47 17.84
C LEU A 1 -9.05 -3.04 17.94
N LEU A 2 -8.22 -3.39 16.97
CA LEU A 2 -6.80 -3.01 16.93
C LEU A 2 -6.70 -1.72 16.11
N HIS A 3 -5.87 -0.77 16.53
CA HIS A 3 -5.54 0.42 15.74
C HIS A 3 -4.05 0.41 15.41
N TYR A 4 -3.69 0.50 14.13
CA TYR A 4 -2.31 0.41 13.69
C TYR A 4 -1.88 1.55 12.76
N PRO A 5 -0.74 2.22 12.98
CA PRO A 5 0.12 2.07 14.15
C PRO A 5 -0.57 2.62 15.42
N LEU A 6 -0.17 2.12 16.59
CA LEU A 6 -0.79 2.46 17.88
C LEU A 6 -0.69 3.97 18.15
N ASN A 7 -1.79 4.61 18.57
CA ASN A 7 -1.86 6.02 18.99
C ASN A 7 -1.51 7.08 17.93
N HIS A 8 -1.65 6.77 16.63
CA HIS A 8 -1.49 7.74 15.56
C HIS A 8 -2.83 8.24 15.00
N THR A 9 -2.89 9.52 14.59
CA THR A 9 -4.06 10.16 13.97
C THR A 9 -4.42 9.57 12.61
N ASN A 10 -3.50 8.87 11.95
CA ASN A 10 -3.72 8.14 10.69
C ASN A 10 -3.73 6.61 10.89
N SER A 11 -4.12 6.16 12.09
CA SER A 11 -4.20 4.73 12.42
C SER A 11 -5.35 4.04 11.65
N LEU A 12 -5.05 2.85 11.15
CA LEU A 12 -6.00 1.95 10.53
C LEU A 12 -6.70 1.14 11.61
N ALA A 13 -8.03 1.21 11.65
CA ALA A 13 -8.84 0.42 12.56
C ALA A 13 -9.08 -0.98 11.97
N ILE A 14 -8.73 -2.01 12.74
CA ILE A 14 -8.89 -3.42 12.38
C ILE A 14 -9.96 -4.01 13.30
N THR A 15 -11.11 -4.29 12.70
CA THR A 15 -12.33 -4.78 13.32
C THR A 15 -12.31 -6.30 13.48
N LYS A 16 -13.31 -6.82 14.20
CA LYS A 16 -13.52 -8.27 14.30
C LYS A 16 -13.91 -8.86 12.93
N ASP A 17 -14.62 -8.09 12.11
CA ASP A 17 -15.02 -8.52 10.77
C ASP A 17 -13.79 -8.64 9.87
N ASP A 18 -12.86 -7.68 9.91
CA ASP A 18 -11.57 -7.79 9.21
C ASP A 18 -10.82 -9.06 9.65
N LEU A 19 -10.75 -9.34 10.95
CA LEU A 19 -10.09 -10.55 11.46
C LEU A 19 -10.77 -11.85 11.01
N SER A 20 -12.11 -11.85 10.89
CA SER A 20 -12.85 -13.03 10.43
C SER A 20 -12.42 -13.47 9.02
N ARG A 21 -11.95 -12.53 8.19
CA ARG A 21 -11.46 -12.76 6.82
C ARG A 21 -10.12 -13.50 6.76
N LEU A 22 -9.45 -13.70 7.90
CA LEU A 22 -8.26 -14.56 7.99
C LEU A 22 -8.60 -16.06 8.07
N THR A 23 -9.89 -16.40 8.19
CA THR A 23 -10.35 -17.78 8.25
C THR A 23 -10.16 -18.47 6.89
N LYS A 24 -9.89 -19.79 6.92
CA LYS A 24 -9.74 -20.59 5.70
C LYS A 24 -10.98 -20.46 4.81
N GLY A 25 -10.75 -20.14 3.53
CA GLY A 25 -11.80 -20.01 2.51
C GLY A 25 -12.36 -18.59 2.36
N GLU A 26 -12.01 -17.66 3.24
CA GLU A 26 -12.36 -16.25 3.10
C GLU A 26 -11.35 -15.49 2.24
N PHE A 27 -11.82 -14.45 1.54
CA PHE A 27 -10.95 -13.54 0.81
C PHE A 27 -10.43 -12.43 1.72
N PHE A 28 -9.15 -12.09 1.67
CA PHE A 28 -8.67 -10.89 2.37
C PHE A 28 -9.34 -9.62 1.84
N ASN A 29 -9.53 -8.64 2.72
CA ASN A 29 -10.07 -7.33 2.35
C ASN A 29 -8.95 -6.27 2.34
N ASP A 30 -9.30 -5.07 1.87
CA ASP A 30 -8.34 -3.98 1.71
C ASP A 30 -7.71 -3.56 3.04
N THR A 31 -8.47 -3.58 4.15
CA THR A 31 -7.98 -3.28 5.49
C THR A 31 -6.84 -4.21 5.91
N LEU A 32 -6.99 -5.52 5.70
CA LEU A 32 -5.95 -6.49 6.05
C LEU A 32 -4.69 -6.30 5.22
N ILE A 33 -4.82 -6.06 3.92
CA ILE A 33 -3.67 -5.83 3.03
C ILE A 33 -2.98 -4.51 3.38
N GLU A 34 -3.73 -3.43 3.61
CA GLU A 34 -3.18 -2.14 4.01
C GLU A 34 -2.45 -2.23 5.35
N PHE A 35 -3.05 -2.91 6.35
CA PHE A 35 -2.40 -3.17 7.63
C PHE A 35 -1.06 -3.89 7.44
N TYR A 36 -1.08 -5.00 6.72
CA TYR A 36 0.11 -5.85 6.63
C TYR A 36 1.25 -5.18 5.86
N MET A 37 0.94 -4.41 4.81
CA MET A 37 1.93 -3.61 4.08
C MET A 37 2.57 -2.54 4.98
N ARG A 38 1.77 -1.84 5.80
CA ARG A 38 2.29 -0.88 6.79
C ARG A 38 3.16 -1.57 7.83
N TYR A 39 2.70 -2.69 8.37
CA TYR A 39 3.46 -3.49 9.34
C TYR A 39 4.82 -3.92 8.78
N LEU A 40 4.85 -4.46 7.55
CA LEU A 40 6.11 -4.85 6.90
C LEU A 40 7.05 -3.66 6.69
N TYR A 41 6.51 -2.50 6.30
CA TYR A 41 7.32 -1.29 6.15
C TYR A 41 7.92 -0.84 7.49
N ASP A 42 7.15 -0.85 8.58
CA ASP A 42 7.64 -0.47 9.90
C ASP A 42 8.74 -1.44 10.38
N GLN A 43 8.56 -2.75 10.19
CA GLN A 43 9.59 -3.75 10.47
C GLN A 43 10.85 -3.56 9.61
N LEU A 44 10.69 -3.12 8.35
CA LEU A 44 11.81 -2.79 7.48
C LEU A 44 12.55 -1.53 7.94
N VAL A 45 11.84 -0.51 8.41
CA VAL A 45 12.44 0.71 8.99
C VAL A 45 13.27 0.35 10.23
N GLU A 46 12.73 -0.50 11.11
CA GLU A 46 13.41 -0.96 12.32
C GLU A 46 14.66 -1.79 12.02
N SER A 47 14.58 -2.70 11.05
CA SER A 47 15.69 -3.62 10.72
C SER A 47 16.72 -3.03 9.77
N ASN A 48 16.31 -2.18 8.81
CA ASN A 48 17.18 -1.59 7.81
C ASN A 48 16.61 -0.28 7.25
N ASN A 49 16.79 0.80 8.02
CA ASN A 49 16.33 2.14 7.64
C ASN A 49 16.91 2.65 6.30
N ARG A 50 18.08 2.16 5.87
CA ARG A 50 18.64 2.54 4.56
C ARG A 50 17.86 1.90 3.42
N LEU A 51 17.48 0.64 3.55
CA LEU A 51 16.66 -0.06 2.56
C LEU A 51 15.21 0.45 2.57
N SER A 52 14.63 0.76 3.73
CA SER A 52 13.27 1.32 3.81
C SER A 52 13.15 2.63 3.03
N ALA A 53 14.18 3.49 3.09
CA ALA A 53 14.22 4.73 2.31
C ALA A 53 14.18 4.50 0.78
N LYS A 54 14.57 3.31 0.31
CA LYS A 54 14.55 2.89 -1.10
C LYS A 54 13.29 2.15 -1.52
N ILE A 55 12.34 1.94 -0.61
CA ILE A 55 11.10 1.21 -0.87
C ILE A 55 9.89 2.12 -0.66
N HIS A 56 8.88 1.97 -1.51
CA HIS A 56 7.58 2.58 -1.34
C HIS A 56 6.47 1.53 -1.40
N PHE A 57 5.54 1.58 -0.46
CA PHE A 57 4.32 0.78 -0.49
C PHE A 57 3.13 1.69 -0.74
N PHE A 58 2.41 1.45 -1.83
CA PHE A 58 1.07 2.00 -1.98
C PHE A 58 0.07 1.20 -1.15
N ASN A 59 -0.98 1.87 -0.68
CA ASN A 59 -2.14 1.15 -0.17
C ASN A 59 -2.96 0.54 -1.34
N PRO A 60 -3.85 -0.43 -1.07
CA PRO A 60 -4.60 -1.13 -2.11
C PRO A 60 -5.52 -0.25 -2.96
N PHE A 61 -5.91 0.94 -2.46
CA PHE A 61 -6.80 1.84 -3.18
C PHE A 61 -6.09 2.65 -4.27
N PHE A 62 -4.76 2.68 -4.29
CA PHE A 62 -3.99 3.43 -5.29
C PHE A 62 -4.33 2.98 -6.71
N TYR A 63 -4.25 1.68 -6.99
CA TYR A 63 -4.51 1.14 -8.32
C TYR A 63 -5.96 1.36 -8.75
N HIS A 64 -6.91 1.13 -7.83
CA HIS A 64 -8.32 1.43 -8.09
C HIS A 64 -8.54 2.90 -8.45
N ARG A 65 -7.85 3.82 -7.78
CA ARG A 65 -7.95 5.25 -8.12
C ARG A 65 -7.29 5.55 -9.46
N LEU A 66 -6.15 4.94 -9.76
CA LEU A 66 -5.39 5.08 -11.01
C LEU A 66 -6.14 4.56 -12.25
N THR A 67 -6.99 3.55 -12.10
CA THR A 67 -7.71 2.94 -13.24
C THR A 67 -9.13 3.47 -13.43
N ARG A 68 -9.59 4.41 -12.58
CA ARG A 68 -10.88 5.06 -12.78
C ARG A 68 -10.88 5.84 -14.10
N ARG A 69 -11.93 5.65 -14.89
CA ARG A 69 -12.12 6.36 -16.16
C ARG A 69 -12.51 7.82 -15.90
N THR A 70 -11.52 8.67 -15.67
CA THR A 70 -11.72 10.12 -15.52
C THR A 70 -10.84 10.88 -16.50
N ARG A 71 -11.26 12.11 -16.85
CA ARG A 71 -10.56 12.93 -17.87
C ARG A 71 -9.17 13.38 -17.42
N ASN A 72 -8.89 13.37 -16.12
CA ASN A 72 -7.63 13.86 -15.58
C ASN A 72 -7.15 12.99 -14.42
N ILE A 73 -6.73 11.77 -14.76
CA ILE A 73 -6.29 10.77 -13.78
C ILE A 73 -5.11 11.25 -12.93
N TYR A 74 -4.19 12.00 -13.55
CA TYR A 74 -3.00 12.51 -12.89
C TYR A 74 -3.36 13.45 -11.73
N GLU A 75 -4.35 14.32 -11.90
CA GLU A 75 -4.84 15.21 -10.85
C GLU A 75 -5.44 14.47 -9.64
N GLU A 76 -6.00 13.27 -9.84
CA GLU A 76 -6.55 12.45 -8.76
C GLU A 76 -5.47 11.74 -7.94
N ILE A 77 -4.36 11.38 -8.58
CA ILE A 77 -3.28 10.60 -7.96
C ILE A 77 -2.10 11.47 -7.51
N LYS A 78 -1.92 12.70 -8.02
CA LYS A 78 -0.75 13.54 -7.67
C LYS A 78 -0.61 13.81 -6.18
N LYS A 79 -1.71 13.80 -5.42
CA LYS A 79 -1.67 13.94 -3.95
C LYS A 79 -1.06 12.72 -3.27
N TRP A 80 -1.17 11.54 -3.86
CA TRP A 80 -0.63 10.29 -3.32
C TRP A 80 0.90 10.26 -3.41
N THR A 81 1.47 10.89 -4.43
CA THR A 81 2.92 11.03 -4.61
C THR A 81 3.45 12.37 -4.12
N SER A 82 2.60 13.27 -3.62
CA SER A 82 2.99 14.65 -3.26
C SER A 82 4.07 14.77 -2.18
N LYS A 83 4.27 13.72 -1.37
CA LYS A 83 5.24 13.70 -0.25
C LYS A 83 6.41 12.74 -0.49
N THR A 84 6.48 12.12 -1.67
CA THR A 84 7.48 11.08 -1.94
C THR A 84 7.84 11.13 -3.42
N ASP A 85 9.13 11.36 -3.69
CA ASP A 85 9.65 11.13 -5.02
C ASP A 85 9.74 9.62 -5.26
N LEU A 86 9.02 9.15 -6.27
CA LEU A 86 8.99 7.74 -6.64
C LEU A 86 10.25 7.33 -7.41
N PHE A 87 10.91 8.27 -8.10
CA PHE A 87 12.11 7.97 -8.87
C PHE A 87 13.35 7.79 -7.98
N GLU A 88 13.32 8.27 -6.74
CA GLU A 88 14.39 8.00 -5.75
C GLU A 88 14.35 6.57 -5.16
N LYS A 89 13.26 5.83 -5.44
CA LYS A 89 13.02 4.48 -4.92
C LYS A 89 13.61 3.44 -5.86
N ASP A 90 14.07 2.35 -5.27
CA ASP A 90 14.52 1.17 -6.02
C ASP A 90 13.34 0.22 -6.24
N PHE A 91 12.38 0.17 -5.31
CA PHE A 91 11.20 -0.71 -5.39
C PHE A 91 9.91 0.01 -4.99
N ILE A 92 8.86 -0.16 -5.80
CA ILE A 92 7.51 0.33 -5.51
C ILE A 92 6.52 -0.83 -5.58
N PHE A 93 5.88 -1.08 -4.45
CA PHE A 93 4.90 -2.15 -4.26
C PHE A 93 3.48 -1.59 -4.47
N VAL A 94 2.74 -2.18 -5.40
CA VAL A 94 1.35 -1.81 -5.70
C VAL A 94 0.46 -3.05 -5.53
N PRO A 95 -0.22 -3.21 -4.39
CA PRO A 95 -1.22 -4.25 -4.21
C PRO A 95 -2.42 -3.98 -5.13
N ILE A 96 -2.92 -5.01 -5.81
CA ILE A 96 -4.04 -4.90 -6.74
C ILE A 96 -5.05 -5.98 -6.41
N ASN A 97 -6.32 -5.57 -6.32
CA ASN A 97 -7.45 -6.45 -6.19
C ASN A 97 -8.36 -6.25 -7.40
N GLU A 98 -8.49 -7.27 -8.25
CA GLU A 98 -9.47 -7.25 -9.34
C GLU A 98 -10.21 -8.57 -9.37
N ASN A 99 -11.53 -8.52 -9.56
CA ASN A 99 -12.39 -9.71 -9.66
C ASN A 99 -12.19 -10.71 -8.51
N LEU A 100 -12.07 -10.21 -7.27
CA LEU A 100 -11.82 -10.99 -6.06
C LEU A 100 -10.48 -11.75 -6.06
N HIS A 101 -9.50 -11.28 -6.83
CA HIS A 101 -8.17 -11.84 -6.91
C HIS A 101 -7.12 -10.80 -6.54
N TRP A 102 -6.34 -11.12 -5.51
CA TRP A 102 -5.21 -10.30 -5.08
C TRP A 102 -3.95 -10.69 -5.82
N TYR A 103 -3.28 -9.69 -6.37
CA TYR A 103 -1.93 -9.81 -6.93
C TYR A 103 -1.14 -8.53 -6.63
N LEU A 104 0.15 -8.56 -6.91
CA LEU A 104 1.08 -7.50 -6.56
C LEU A 104 1.88 -7.10 -7.80
N ALA A 105 1.84 -5.82 -8.15
CA ALA A 105 2.78 -5.25 -9.10
C ALA A 105 3.99 -4.68 -8.34
N LEU A 106 5.19 -5.01 -8.82
CA LEU A 106 6.44 -4.51 -8.30
C LEU A 106 7.14 -3.72 -9.42
N ILE A 107 7.31 -2.41 -9.22
CA ILE A 107 8.09 -1.57 -10.11
C ILE A 107 9.52 -1.55 -9.56
N CYS A 108 10.49 -1.92 -10.39
CA CYS A 108 11.91 -1.97 -10.04
C CYS A 108 12.67 -0.86 -10.77
N PHE A 109 13.54 -0.16 -10.04
CA PHE A 109 14.45 0.86 -10.56
C PHE A 109 13.78 1.90 -11.47
N PRO A 110 12.71 2.58 -11.01
CA PRO A 110 12.01 3.62 -11.78
C PRO A 110 12.93 4.74 -12.28
N GLU A 111 14.04 5.03 -11.59
CA GLU A 111 15.06 6.00 -12.04
C GLU A 111 15.57 5.78 -13.46
N LEU A 112 15.53 4.55 -13.98
CA LEU A 112 15.98 4.22 -15.34
C LEU A 112 15.05 4.73 -16.46
N LEU A 113 13.91 5.34 -16.09
CA LEU A 113 13.00 5.99 -17.03
C LEU A 113 13.28 7.49 -17.23
N LEU A 114 14.20 8.08 -16.45
CA LEU A 114 14.65 9.47 -16.58
C LEU A 114 15.79 9.61 -17.57
#